data_AF-A0A3M1ZK72-F1
#
_entry.id   AF-A0A3M1ZK72-F1
#
_cell.length_a   1.000
_cell.length_b   1.000
_cell.length_c   1.000
_cell.angle_alpha   90.00
_cell.angle_beta   90.00
_cell.angle_gamma   90.00
#
_symmetry.space_group_name_H-M   'P 1'
#
loop_
_entity.id
_entity.type
_entity.pdbx_description
1 polymer ?
#
loop_
_entity_poly.entity_id
_entity_poly.type
_entity_poly.pdbx_seq_one_letter_code
_entity_poly.pdbx_strand_id
1 'polypeptide(L)'
;MLQNIKDKDIVNGGIIFSVIVAIAIGLLGTWLTRFELAPVPPGDSGFFYEWQLANPTFWSRVTAWFGWIFHNLAIFWTIWYARKNYSKYSDQLRTINWIALGINAVFIVLHYIQTAVFYDGIAQDVPSWTAQFAVAFMLIVVLIMDSPRRGLFFGRKIKFRRAFLDFFRHYHGYIFSFAVIYTFWFHPMVPTWGHLVGFVHVILVMLQGSLMYMRVHLNRKWMFLLEILVLPHAFQVALAQGKDLWPM
;
A
#
# COMPACT_ATOMS: atom_id res chain seq x y z
N MET A 1 -3.84 -27.95 -11.93
CA MET A 1 -5.19 -27.99 -11.32
C MET A 1 -5.76 -26.60 -10.96
N LEU A 2 -5.18 -25.47 -11.43
CA LEU A 2 -5.63 -24.10 -11.05
C LEU A 2 -6.34 -23.32 -12.20
N GLN A 3 -6.78 -23.98 -13.28
CA GLN A 3 -7.17 -23.30 -14.52
C GLN A 3 -8.60 -22.70 -14.57
N ASN A 4 -9.38 -22.74 -13.47
CA ASN A 4 -10.80 -22.34 -13.50
C ASN A 4 -11.21 -21.21 -12.53
N ILE A 5 -10.28 -20.56 -11.84
CA ILE A 5 -10.66 -19.45 -10.96
C ILE A 5 -10.94 -18.20 -11.79
N LYS A 6 -12.17 -17.67 -11.70
CA LYS A 6 -12.55 -16.45 -12.42
C LYS A 6 -12.02 -15.23 -11.69
N ASP A 7 -11.72 -14.17 -12.44
CA ASP A 7 -11.30 -12.85 -11.95
C ASP A 7 -12.03 -12.35 -10.68
N LYS A 8 -13.36 -12.56 -10.62
CA LYS A 8 -14.20 -12.14 -9.49
C LYS A 8 -13.88 -12.90 -8.20
N ASP A 9 -13.58 -14.18 -8.30
CA ASP A 9 -13.33 -15.04 -7.14
C ASP A 9 -12.03 -14.63 -6.45
N ILE A 10 -11.02 -14.21 -7.24
CA ILE A 10 -9.75 -13.71 -6.71
C ILE A 10 -9.92 -12.37 -6.02
N VAL A 11 -10.71 -11.45 -6.59
CA VAL A 11 -11.01 -10.18 -5.93
C VAL A 11 -11.73 -10.41 -4.60
N ASN A 12 -12.77 -11.27 -4.60
CA ASN A 12 -13.49 -11.62 -3.37
C ASN A 12 -12.57 -12.28 -2.33
N GLY A 13 -11.72 -13.22 -2.76
CA GLY A 13 -10.74 -13.86 -1.90
C GLY A 13 -9.75 -12.88 -1.30
N GLY A 14 -9.27 -11.92 -2.09
CA GLY A 14 -8.38 -10.86 -1.61
C GLY A 14 -9.04 -9.89 -0.64
N ILE A 15 -10.32 -9.56 -0.83
CA ILE A 15 -11.12 -8.79 0.14
C ILE A 15 -11.21 -9.53 1.47
N ILE A 16 -11.63 -10.80 1.43
CA ILE A 16 -11.73 -11.64 2.64
C ILE A 16 -10.37 -11.74 3.34
N PHE A 17 -9.30 -11.99 2.57
CA PHE A 17 -7.94 -12.07 3.08
C PHE A 17 -7.51 -10.76 3.78
N SER A 18 -7.78 -9.60 3.18
CA SER A 18 -7.45 -8.30 3.79
C SER A 18 -8.16 -8.08 5.14
N VAL A 19 -9.40 -8.53 5.26
CA VAL A 19 -10.18 -8.45 6.52
C VAL A 19 -9.61 -9.42 7.56
N ILE A 20 -9.24 -10.65 7.16
CA ILE A 20 -8.59 -11.61 8.05
C ILE A 20 -7.28 -11.05 8.59
N VAL A 21 -6.46 -10.44 7.73
CA VAL A 21 -5.21 -9.78 8.14
C VAL A 21 -5.50 -8.65 9.12
N ALA A 22 -6.51 -7.81 8.88
CA ALA A 22 -6.89 -6.74 9.81
C ALA A 22 -7.33 -7.28 11.18
N ILE A 23 -8.08 -8.39 11.21
CA ILE A 23 -8.46 -9.07 12.47
C ILE A 23 -7.20 -9.58 13.18
N ALA A 24 -6.26 -10.21 12.46
CA ALA A 24 -5.00 -10.68 13.01
C ALA A 24 -4.19 -9.53 13.64
N ILE A 25 -4.10 -8.38 12.95
CA ILE A 25 -3.46 -7.16 13.49
C ILE A 25 -4.18 -6.71 14.77
N GLY A 26 -5.51 -6.73 14.80
CA GLY A 26 -6.29 -6.45 16.00
C GLY A 26 -5.90 -7.34 17.19
N LEU A 27 -5.76 -8.65 16.96
CA LEU A 27 -5.33 -9.62 17.97
C LEU A 27 -3.89 -9.40 18.45
N LEU A 28 -3.03 -8.80 17.61
CA LEU A 28 -1.66 -8.44 17.98
C LEU A 28 -1.61 -7.31 19.01
N GLY A 29 -2.69 -6.53 19.20
CA GLY A 29 -2.68 -5.34 20.04
C GLY A 29 -2.17 -5.52 21.46
N THR A 30 -2.72 -6.49 22.19
CA THR A 30 -2.29 -6.76 23.57
C THR A 30 -0.84 -7.24 23.63
N TRP A 31 -0.35 -7.91 22.59
CA TRP A 31 1.05 -8.33 22.50
C TRP A 31 1.99 -7.15 22.29
N LEU A 32 1.56 -6.10 21.59
CA LEU A 32 2.37 -4.92 21.30
C LEU A 32 2.55 -3.99 22.51
N THR A 33 1.73 -4.09 23.56
CA THR A 33 1.83 -3.20 24.74
C THR A 33 3.09 -3.42 25.58
N ARG A 34 3.82 -4.51 25.34
CA ARG A 34 5.13 -4.77 25.96
C ARG A 34 6.24 -3.84 25.48
N PHE A 35 6.03 -3.18 24.35
CA PHE A 35 7.00 -2.29 23.75
C PHE A 35 6.77 -0.86 24.24
N GLU A 36 7.86 -0.20 24.63
CA GLU A 36 7.83 1.19 25.07
C GLU A 36 7.98 2.13 23.85
N LEU A 37 7.03 3.06 23.70
CA LEU A 37 7.00 4.00 22.57
C LEU A 37 7.71 5.30 22.90
N ALA A 38 8.30 5.92 21.88
CA ALA A 38 8.97 7.19 22.00
C ALA A 38 7.96 8.28 22.41
N PRO A 39 8.25 9.08 23.46
CA PRO A 39 7.42 10.21 23.80
C PRO A 39 7.51 11.28 22.73
N VAL A 40 6.44 12.06 22.57
CA VAL A 40 6.44 13.22 21.67
C VAL A 40 7.54 14.20 22.10
N PRO A 41 8.47 14.58 21.21
CA PRO A 41 9.54 15.52 21.53
C PRO A 41 8.98 16.89 21.95
N PRO A 42 9.57 17.58 22.95
CA PRO A 42 9.19 18.94 23.29
C PRO A 42 9.33 19.87 22.08
N GLY A 43 8.26 20.60 21.73
CA GLY A 43 8.26 21.53 20.61
C GLY A 43 8.08 20.89 19.24
N ASP A 44 7.57 19.65 19.16
CA ASP A 44 7.20 19.05 17.87
C ASP A 44 6.21 19.92 17.10
N SER A 45 6.45 20.07 15.80
CA SER A 45 5.62 20.87 14.90
C SER A 45 4.51 20.04 14.22
N GLY A 46 4.10 18.92 14.82
CA GLY A 46 3.03 18.04 14.34
C GLY A 46 3.45 16.96 13.32
N PHE A 47 4.76 16.71 13.15
CA PHE A 47 5.26 15.69 12.21
C PHE A 47 5.87 14.47 12.89
N PHE A 48 5.98 14.47 14.22
CA PHE A 48 6.40 13.31 14.98
C PHE A 48 5.46 12.12 14.72
N TYR A 49 6.05 10.94 14.52
CA TYR A 49 5.29 9.71 14.34
C TYR A 49 5.26 8.93 15.65
N GLU A 50 4.11 8.99 16.32
CA GLU A 50 3.84 8.46 17.67
C GLU A 50 3.99 6.92 17.82
N TRP A 51 4.14 6.17 16.73
CA TRP A 51 4.23 4.71 16.75
C TRP A 51 5.67 4.20 16.52
N GLN A 52 6.64 4.88 17.13
CA GLN A 52 8.07 4.54 17.10
C GLN A 52 8.51 3.96 18.44
N LEU A 53 9.44 3.01 18.46
CA LEU A 53 10.05 2.55 19.71
C LEU A 53 10.84 3.68 20.38
N ALA A 54 10.77 3.75 21.72
CA ALA A 54 11.62 4.65 22.51
C ALA A 54 13.10 4.30 22.38
N ASN A 55 13.39 3.00 22.36
CA ASN A 55 14.75 2.45 22.29
C ASN A 55 14.86 1.46 21.11
N PRO A 56 14.97 1.96 19.86
CA PRO A 56 15.08 1.11 18.69
C PRO A 56 16.38 0.31 18.70
N THR A 57 16.34 -0.92 18.19
CA THR A 57 17.52 -1.79 18.09
C THR A 57 18.00 -1.86 16.64
N PHE A 58 19.21 -2.41 16.44
CA PHE A 58 19.68 -2.75 15.09
C PHE A 58 18.66 -3.64 14.36
N TRP A 59 18.11 -4.64 15.04
CA TRP A 59 17.19 -5.61 14.43
C TRP A 59 15.81 -5.01 14.11
N SER A 60 15.29 -4.10 14.94
CA SER A 60 13.99 -3.46 14.67
C SER A 60 14.00 -2.64 13.39
N ARG A 61 15.09 -1.92 13.13
CA ARG A 61 15.26 -1.10 11.94
C ARG A 61 15.62 -1.93 10.71
N VAL A 62 16.63 -2.79 10.81
CA VAL A 62 17.18 -3.50 9.65
C VAL A 62 16.18 -4.49 9.04
N THR A 63 15.33 -5.11 9.88
CA THR A 63 14.32 -6.06 9.40
C THR A 63 13.22 -5.37 8.61
N ALA A 64 12.80 -4.16 9.01
CA ALA A 64 11.84 -3.36 8.26
C ALA A 64 12.40 -2.92 6.89
N TRP A 65 13.64 -2.42 6.85
CA TRP A 65 14.29 -2.03 5.60
C TRP A 65 14.52 -3.21 4.65
N PHE A 66 15.04 -4.34 5.14
CA PHE A 66 15.21 -5.52 4.30
C PHE A 66 13.86 -6.07 3.83
N GLY A 67 12.86 -6.10 4.71
CA GLY A 67 11.48 -6.45 4.35
C GLY A 67 11.00 -5.63 3.17
N TRP A 68 11.16 -4.31 3.22
CA TRP A 68 10.81 -3.41 2.13
C TRP A 68 11.63 -3.64 0.86
N ILE A 69 12.97 -3.69 0.95
CA ILE A 69 13.86 -3.86 -0.21
C ILE A 69 13.52 -5.15 -0.95
N PHE A 70 13.46 -6.29 -0.23
CA PHE A 70 13.20 -7.57 -0.86
C PHE A 70 11.77 -7.68 -1.37
N HIS A 71 10.79 -7.15 -0.65
CA HIS A 71 9.41 -7.12 -1.12
C HIS A 71 9.29 -6.32 -2.42
N ASN A 72 9.87 -5.12 -2.45
CA ASN A 72 9.80 -4.22 -3.59
C ASN A 72 10.55 -4.79 -4.80
N LEU A 73 11.77 -5.33 -4.62
CA LEU A 73 12.53 -5.96 -5.70
C LEU A 73 11.84 -7.22 -6.25
N ALA A 74 11.24 -8.04 -5.39
CA ALA A 74 10.49 -9.21 -5.82
C ALA A 74 9.28 -8.81 -6.68
N ILE A 75 8.51 -7.80 -6.27
CA ILE A 75 7.38 -7.31 -7.06
C ILE A 75 7.85 -6.62 -8.35
N PHE A 76 8.92 -5.82 -8.32
CA PHE A 76 9.51 -5.22 -9.51
C PHE A 76 9.93 -6.29 -10.53
N TRP A 77 10.52 -7.39 -10.07
CA TRP A 77 10.84 -8.52 -10.93
C TRP A 77 9.58 -9.12 -11.57
N THR A 78 8.49 -9.29 -10.83
CA THR A 78 7.24 -9.79 -11.40
C THR A 78 6.67 -8.85 -12.48
N ILE A 79 6.74 -7.54 -12.26
CA ILE A 79 6.28 -6.52 -13.22
C ILE A 79 7.16 -6.55 -14.47
N TRP A 80 8.48 -6.60 -14.31
CA TRP A 80 9.43 -6.72 -15.42
C TRP A 80 9.15 -7.97 -16.25
N TYR A 81 8.98 -9.12 -15.58
CA TYR A 81 8.69 -10.39 -16.22
C TYR A 81 7.37 -10.32 -17.01
N ALA A 82 6.30 -9.82 -16.39
CA ALA A 82 5.00 -9.69 -17.05
C ALA A 82 5.07 -8.76 -18.26
N ARG A 83 5.76 -7.62 -18.14
CA ARG A 83 5.97 -6.66 -19.25
C ARG A 83 6.71 -7.27 -20.43
N LYS A 84 7.72 -8.11 -20.17
CA LYS A 84 8.52 -8.75 -21.22
C LYS A 84 7.77 -9.87 -21.93
N ASN A 85 6.93 -10.60 -21.21
CA ASN A 85 6.32 -11.84 -21.72
C ASN A 85 4.87 -11.67 -22.19
N TYR A 86 4.17 -10.62 -21.76
CA TYR A 86 2.74 -10.46 -22.01
C TYR A 86 2.42 -9.19 -22.78
N SER A 87 1.55 -9.33 -23.79
CA SER A 87 1.05 -8.22 -24.62
C SER A 87 -0.48 -8.05 -24.56
N LYS A 88 -1.22 -9.07 -24.11
CA LYS A 88 -2.69 -9.08 -24.07
C LYS A 88 -3.21 -9.38 -22.66
N TYR A 89 -4.33 -8.74 -22.34
CA TYR A 89 -5.10 -9.00 -21.12
C TYR A 89 -5.83 -10.34 -21.21
N SER A 90 -6.02 -11.00 -20.07
CA SER A 90 -6.69 -12.31 -19.95
C SER A 90 -7.69 -12.33 -18.79
N ASP A 91 -8.69 -13.21 -18.88
CA ASP A 91 -9.66 -13.50 -17.80
C ASP A 91 -9.22 -14.69 -16.93
N GLN A 92 -7.96 -15.11 -17.08
CA GLN A 92 -7.37 -16.23 -16.34
C GLN A 92 -6.08 -15.78 -15.68
N LEU A 93 -5.88 -16.25 -14.45
CA LEU A 93 -4.62 -16.08 -13.73
C LEU A 93 -3.49 -16.79 -14.47
N ARG A 94 -2.39 -16.08 -14.69
CA ARG A 94 -1.14 -16.66 -15.19
C ARG A 94 -0.21 -16.97 -14.02
N THR A 95 0.81 -17.77 -14.28
CA THR A 95 1.80 -18.16 -13.27
C THR A 95 2.41 -16.97 -12.56
N ILE A 96 2.74 -15.88 -13.28
CA ILE A 96 3.33 -14.70 -12.63
C ILE A 96 2.35 -13.97 -11.69
N ASN A 97 1.04 -14.02 -11.97
CA ASN A 97 0.04 -13.46 -11.07
C ASN A 97 -0.02 -14.25 -9.78
N TRP A 98 0.01 -15.59 -9.86
CA TRP A 98 0.12 -16.47 -8.70
C TRP A 98 1.39 -16.21 -7.89
N ILE A 99 2.53 -16.03 -8.56
CA ILE A 99 3.79 -15.69 -7.91
C ILE A 99 3.69 -14.33 -7.21
N ALA A 100 3.15 -13.30 -7.85
CA ALA A 100 2.97 -11.98 -7.25
C ALA A 100 2.02 -12.01 -6.04
N LEU A 101 0.93 -12.78 -6.11
CA LEU A 101 0.03 -13.01 -4.98
C LEU A 101 0.75 -13.71 -3.82
N GLY A 102 1.53 -14.74 -4.13
CA GLY A 102 2.33 -15.49 -3.13
C GLY A 102 3.39 -14.63 -2.48
N ILE A 103 4.11 -13.80 -3.24
CA ILE A 103 5.09 -12.83 -2.73
C ILE A 103 4.41 -11.89 -1.74
N ASN A 104 3.33 -11.22 -2.14
CA ASN A 104 2.61 -10.30 -1.26
C ASN A 104 2.12 -11.01 0.01
N ALA A 105 1.54 -12.20 -0.10
CA ALA A 105 1.08 -12.98 1.06
C ALA A 105 2.22 -13.34 2.03
N VAL A 106 3.37 -13.77 1.51
CA VAL A 106 4.56 -14.08 2.32
C VAL A 106 5.05 -12.83 3.04
N PHE A 107 5.21 -11.71 2.33
CA PHE A 107 5.69 -10.48 2.96
C PHE A 107 4.68 -9.86 3.93
N ILE A 108 3.38 -10.11 3.77
CA ILE A 108 2.36 -9.75 4.77
C ILE A 108 2.58 -10.52 6.07
N VAL A 109 2.80 -11.84 5.98
CA VAL A 109 3.10 -12.66 7.16
C VAL A 109 4.44 -12.28 7.78
N LEU A 110 5.47 -12.04 6.96
CA LEU A 110 6.78 -11.61 7.45
C LEU A 110 6.70 -10.26 8.17
N HIS A 111 5.95 -9.30 7.62
CA HIS A 111 5.77 -8.01 8.27
C HIS A 111 4.99 -8.15 9.59
N TYR A 112 3.95 -8.97 9.62
CA TYR A 112 3.24 -9.29 10.87
C TYR A 112 4.18 -9.86 11.94
N ILE A 113 5.01 -10.84 11.57
CA ILE A 113 6.02 -11.41 12.48
C ILE A 113 7.06 -10.35 12.88
N GLN A 114 7.50 -9.51 11.94
CA GLN A 114 8.46 -8.44 12.19
C GLN A 114 7.91 -7.44 13.22
N THR A 115 6.67 -6.97 13.06
CA THR A 115 6.02 -6.10 14.05
C THR A 115 5.85 -6.84 15.38
N ALA A 116 5.44 -8.11 15.36
CA ALA A 116 5.26 -8.89 16.58
C ALA A 116 6.57 -9.03 17.36
N VAL A 117 7.72 -9.25 16.70
CA VAL A 117 9.00 -9.54 17.34
C VAL A 117 9.80 -8.28 17.64
N PHE A 118 9.81 -7.31 16.72
CA PHE A 118 10.68 -6.14 16.77
C PHE A 118 9.96 -4.79 16.81
N TYR A 119 8.64 -4.78 16.64
CA TYR A 119 7.78 -3.59 16.62
C TYR A 119 8.00 -2.62 15.45
N ASP A 120 9.16 -1.97 15.35
CA ASP A 120 9.37 -0.79 14.47
C ASP A 120 9.04 -1.02 12.99
N GLY A 121 8.72 0.08 12.29
CA GLY A 121 8.73 0.16 10.83
C GLY A 121 9.80 1.11 10.31
N ILE A 122 9.81 1.35 9.00
CA ILE A 122 10.75 2.33 8.38
C ILE A 122 10.52 3.75 8.95
N ALA A 123 9.35 4.02 9.52
CA ALA A 123 9.08 5.29 10.18
C ALA A 123 10.11 5.67 11.24
N GLN A 124 10.82 4.71 11.85
CA GLN A 124 11.90 5.01 12.80
C GLN A 124 13.04 5.86 12.19
N ASP A 125 13.24 5.77 10.87
CA ASP A 125 14.41 6.29 10.18
C ASP A 125 14.11 7.45 9.24
N VAL A 126 12.84 7.66 8.89
CA VAL A 126 12.45 8.66 7.90
C VAL A 126 11.17 9.39 8.30
N PRO A 127 11.03 10.67 7.93
CA PRO A 127 9.87 11.47 8.31
C PRO A 127 8.54 10.91 7.79
N SER A 128 7.47 11.07 8.58
CA SER A 128 6.10 10.64 8.27
C SER A 128 5.54 11.19 6.94
N TRP A 129 5.91 12.41 6.57
CA TRP A 129 5.45 13.03 5.32
C TRP A 129 5.90 12.27 4.07
N THR A 130 6.98 11.47 4.14
CA THR A 130 7.47 10.69 2.99
C THR A 130 6.48 9.61 2.58
N ALA A 131 5.84 8.94 3.56
CA ALA A 131 4.80 7.93 3.32
C ALA A 131 3.55 8.58 2.72
N GLN A 132 3.14 9.72 3.26
CA GLN A 132 2.02 10.50 2.74
C GLN A 132 2.27 10.95 1.30
N PHE A 133 3.47 11.47 1.02
CA PHE A 133 3.87 11.90 -0.32
C PHE A 133 3.85 10.74 -1.32
N ALA A 134 4.31 9.53 -0.93
CA ALA A 134 4.30 8.36 -1.81
C ALA A 134 2.86 8.01 -2.27
N VAL A 135 1.89 8.00 -1.35
CA VAL A 135 0.48 7.73 -1.68
C VAL A 135 -0.14 8.88 -2.47
N ALA A 136 0.10 10.13 -2.07
CA ALA A 136 -0.39 11.30 -2.79
C ALA A 136 0.12 11.33 -4.24
N PHE A 137 1.41 11.01 -4.44
CA PHE A 137 2.00 10.91 -5.76
C PHE A 137 1.36 9.79 -6.60
N MET A 138 1.11 8.63 -6.01
CA MET A 138 0.35 7.56 -6.68
C MET A 138 -1.03 8.05 -7.15
N LEU A 139 -1.79 8.74 -6.27
CA LEU A 139 -3.11 9.28 -6.62
C LEU A 139 -3.05 10.34 -7.72
N ILE A 140 -2.03 11.22 -7.69
CA ILE A 140 -1.78 12.19 -8.76
C ILE A 140 -1.56 11.48 -10.10
N VAL A 141 -0.75 10.41 -10.12
CA VAL A 141 -0.51 9.63 -11.33
C VAL A 141 -1.78 8.92 -11.81
N VAL A 142 -2.60 8.37 -10.92
CA VAL A 142 -3.92 7.82 -11.25
C VAL A 142 -4.80 8.89 -11.91
N LEU A 143 -4.86 10.08 -11.33
CA LEU A 143 -5.62 11.21 -11.87
C LEU A 143 -5.11 11.63 -13.26
N ILE A 144 -3.80 11.73 -13.46
CA ILE A 144 -3.19 12.02 -14.76
C ILE A 144 -3.59 10.97 -15.80
N MET A 145 -3.43 9.68 -15.47
CA MET A 145 -3.70 8.57 -16.38
C MET A 145 -5.18 8.45 -16.77
N ASP A 146 -6.07 8.72 -15.82
CA ASP A 146 -7.52 8.59 -16.03
C ASP A 146 -8.19 9.89 -16.51
N SER A 147 -7.47 11.02 -16.48
CA SER A 147 -7.96 12.34 -16.94
C SER A 147 -8.56 12.35 -18.35
N PRO A 148 -8.05 11.62 -19.38
CA PRO A 148 -8.68 11.65 -20.71
C PRO A 148 -10.07 11.00 -20.71
N ARG A 149 -10.32 10.09 -19.77
CA ARG A 149 -11.56 9.35 -19.63
C ARG A 149 -12.58 10.12 -18.79
N ARG A 150 -12.23 10.47 -17.55
CA ARG A 150 -13.15 11.04 -16.55
C ARG A 150 -13.02 12.54 -16.30
N GLY A 151 -11.98 13.19 -16.82
CA GLY A 151 -11.64 14.57 -16.44
C GLY A 151 -11.05 14.67 -15.03
N LEU A 152 -10.62 15.87 -14.63
CA LEU A 152 -10.01 16.12 -13.32
C LEU A 152 -10.93 16.90 -12.38
N PHE A 153 -11.45 18.03 -12.84
CA PHE A 153 -12.30 18.93 -12.04
C PHE A 153 -13.69 19.01 -12.67
N PHE A 154 -14.72 18.53 -11.96
CA PHE A 154 -16.11 18.50 -12.45
C PHE A 154 -16.25 17.86 -13.84
N GLY A 155 -15.48 16.81 -14.12
CA GLY A 155 -15.49 16.13 -15.42
C GLY A 155 -14.73 16.87 -16.53
N ARG A 156 -14.13 18.03 -16.27
CA ARG A 156 -13.35 18.78 -17.26
C ARG A 156 -12.08 18.01 -17.62
N LYS A 157 -11.95 17.68 -18.91
CA LYS A 157 -10.81 16.95 -19.46
C LYS A 157 -9.63 17.88 -19.68
N ILE A 158 -8.46 17.51 -19.15
CA ILE A 158 -7.18 18.15 -19.46
C ILE A 158 -6.47 17.33 -20.53
N LYS A 159 -5.99 18.00 -21.58
CA LYS A 159 -5.28 17.34 -22.69
C LYS A 159 -3.78 17.29 -22.37
N PHE A 160 -3.34 16.24 -21.70
CA PHE A 160 -1.91 15.97 -21.58
C PHE A 160 -1.32 15.50 -22.91
N ARG A 161 -0.01 15.75 -23.12
CA ARG A 161 0.73 15.20 -24.27
C ARG A 161 0.70 13.66 -24.23
N ARG A 162 0.56 13.01 -25.39
CA ARG A 162 0.51 11.53 -25.47
C ARG A 162 1.72 10.86 -24.82
N ALA A 163 2.93 11.34 -25.15
CA ALA A 163 4.17 10.83 -24.57
C ALA A 163 4.19 10.87 -23.03
N PHE A 164 3.61 11.91 -22.42
CA PHE A 164 3.51 12.04 -20.97
C PHE A 164 2.55 11.01 -20.36
N LEU A 165 1.39 10.80 -20.99
CA LEU A 165 0.43 9.77 -20.56
C LEU A 165 1.01 8.36 -20.74
N ASP A 166 1.71 8.13 -21.85
CA ASP A 166 2.28 6.82 -22.17
C ASP A 166 3.43 6.46 -21.21
N PHE A 167 4.22 7.44 -20.78
CA PHE A 167 5.20 7.26 -19.70
C PHE A 167 4.54 6.69 -18.44
N PHE A 168 3.51 7.36 -17.91
CA PHE A 168 2.85 6.89 -16.70
C PHE A 168 2.16 5.54 -16.91
N ARG A 169 1.49 5.32 -18.04
CA ARG A 169 0.92 3.98 -18.35
C ARG A 169 1.98 2.88 -18.40
N HIS A 170 3.18 3.18 -18.83
CA HIS A 170 4.25 2.18 -18.94
C HIS A 170 4.95 1.88 -17.61
N TYR A 171 5.02 2.86 -16.72
CA TYR A 171 5.79 2.77 -15.46
C TYR A 171 4.94 2.80 -14.19
N HIS A 172 3.62 3.02 -14.26
CA HIS A 172 2.75 3.09 -13.08
C HIS A 172 2.88 1.87 -12.19
N GLY A 173 3.03 0.67 -12.74
CA GLY A 173 3.21 -0.55 -11.95
C GLY A 173 4.37 -0.43 -10.96
N TYR A 174 5.52 0.13 -11.38
CA TYR A 174 6.68 0.34 -10.52
C TYR A 174 6.45 1.48 -9.52
N ILE A 175 5.88 2.59 -9.97
CA ILE A 175 5.60 3.75 -9.11
C ILE A 175 4.62 3.36 -8.00
N PHE A 176 3.56 2.63 -8.35
CA PHE A 176 2.48 2.27 -7.44
C PHE A 176 2.92 1.18 -6.48
N SER A 177 3.62 0.14 -6.96
CA SER A 177 4.17 -0.88 -6.07
C SER A 177 5.19 -0.29 -5.11
N PHE A 178 6.07 0.62 -5.55
CA PHE A 178 6.96 1.34 -4.64
C PHE A 178 6.16 2.08 -3.56
N ALA A 179 5.19 2.91 -3.95
CA ALA A 179 4.43 3.73 -3.00
C ALA A 179 3.68 2.88 -1.96
N VAL A 180 3.05 1.79 -2.42
CA VAL A 180 2.22 0.91 -1.59
C VAL A 180 3.08 0.01 -0.70
N ILE A 181 4.16 -0.56 -1.23
CA ILE A 181 5.08 -1.42 -0.45
C ILE A 181 5.88 -0.57 0.54
N TYR A 182 6.26 0.66 0.16
CA TYR A 182 6.89 1.61 1.06
C TYR A 182 6.00 1.96 2.23
N THR A 183 4.76 2.40 1.97
CA THR A 183 3.81 2.71 3.05
C THR A 183 3.43 1.49 3.88
N PHE A 184 3.36 0.31 3.26
CA PHE A 184 3.14 -0.94 3.97
C PHE A 184 4.25 -1.24 4.99
N TRP A 185 5.53 -1.08 4.65
CA TRP A 185 6.66 -1.30 5.59
C TRP A 185 7.03 -0.05 6.42
N PHE A 186 6.46 1.10 6.09
CA PHE A 186 6.64 2.33 6.84
C PHE A 186 6.04 2.21 8.23
N HIS A 187 4.80 1.72 8.30
CA HIS A 187 4.07 1.60 9.54
C HIS A 187 4.27 0.23 10.19
N PRO A 188 4.54 0.16 11.50
CA PRO A 188 4.31 -1.07 12.24
C PRO A 188 2.83 -1.48 12.17
N MET A 189 2.54 -2.78 12.22
CA MET A 189 1.15 -3.31 12.24
C MET A 189 0.46 -3.07 13.59
N VAL A 190 0.19 -1.81 13.93
CA VAL A 190 -0.49 -1.41 15.16
C VAL A 190 -2.01 -1.41 14.97
N PRO A 191 -2.82 -1.86 15.95
CA PRO A 191 -4.27 -2.00 15.81
C PRO A 191 -5.05 -0.71 16.08
N THR A 192 -4.61 0.44 15.56
CA THR A 192 -5.49 1.62 15.56
C THR A 192 -6.41 1.60 14.36
N TRP A 193 -7.57 2.23 14.45
CA TRP A 193 -8.52 2.31 13.34
C TRP A 193 -7.88 2.84 12.03
N GLY A 194 -7.01 3.85 12.15
CA GLY A 194 -6.31 4.42 11.00
C GLY A 194 -5.39 3.40 10.32
N HIS A 195 -4.59 2.67 11.10
CA HIS A 195 -3.73 1.62 10.59
C HIS A 195 -4.53 0.46 10.01
N LEU A 196 -5.57 -0.03 10.68
CA LEU A 196 -6.36 -1.17 10.20
C LEU A 196 -7.01 -0.88 8.83
N VAL A 197 -7.65 0.27 8.68
CA VAL A 197 -8.24 0.69 7.39
C VAL A 197 -7.14 0.91 6.34
N GLY A 198 -6.01 1.49 6.75
CA GLY A 198 -4.83 1.67 5.91
C GLY A 198 -4.29 0.35 5.37
N PHE A 199 -4.06 -0.64 6.23
CA PHE A 199 -3.58 -1.98 5.88
C PHE A 199 -4.54 -2.72 4.96
N VAL A 200 -5.84 -2.68 5.23
CA VAL A 200 -6.86 -3.23 4.32
C VAL A 200 -6.70 -2.59 2.94
N HIS A 201 -6.65 -1.26 2.86
CA HIS A 201 -6.54 -0.56 1.60
C HIS A 201 -5.24 -0.91 0.84
N VAL A 202 -4.06 -0.85 1.48
CA VAL A 202 -2.80 -1.16 0.78
C VAL A 202 -2.73 -2.62 0.33
N ILE A 203 -3.30 -3.57 1.09
CA ILE A 203 -3.39 -4.98 0.66
C ILE A 203 -4.28 -5.13 -0.58
N LEU A 204 -5.39 -4.40 -0.67
CA LEU A 204 -6.24 -4.41 -1.86
C LEU A 204 -5.57 -3.77 -3.08
N VAL A 205 -4.73 -2.74 -2.87
CA VAL A 205 -3.93 -2.17 -3.96
C VAL A 205 -2.79 -3.11 -4.38
N MET A 206 -2.15 -3.83 -3.45
CA MET A 206 -1.20 -4.90 -3.76
C MET A 206 -1.86 -6.01 -4.57
N LEU A 207 -3.07 -6.43 -4.18
CA LEU A 207 -3.90 -7.37 -4.95
C LEU A 207 -4.12 -6.86 -6.38
N GLN A 208 -4.54 -5.60 -6.54
CA GLN A 208 -4.69 -4.99 -7.87
C GLN A 208 -3.39 -5.04 -8.68
N GLY A 209 -2.24 -4.78 -8.05
CA GLY A 209 -0.92 -4.94 -8.67
C GLY A 209 -0.62 -6.38 -9.10
N SER A 210 -0.92 -7.37 -8.27
CA SER A 210 -0.76 -8.80 -8.59
C SER A 210 -1.62 -9.26 -9.76
N LEU A 211 -2.74 -8.58 -10.04
CA LEU A 211 -3.65 -8.85 -11.15
C LEU A 211 -3.22 -8.19 -12.47
N MET A 212 -1.97 -7.73 -12.58
CA MET A 212 -1.41 -7.21 -13.83
C MET A 212 -1.71 -8.10 -15.05
N TYR A 213 -2.04 -7.47 -16.18
CA TYR A 213 -2.47 -8.16 -17.41
C TYR A 213 -3.74 -9.03 -17.28
N MET A 214 -4.55 -8.86 -16.23
CA MET A 214 -5.89 -9.44 -16.15
C MET A 214 -6.98 -8.44 -16.50
N ARG A 215 -8.11 -8.88 -17.05
CA ARG A 215 -9.20 -7.95 -17.41
C ARG A 215 -9.76 -7.23 -16.20
N VAL A 216 -9.82 -7.88 -15.04
CA VAL A 216 -10.21 -7.23 -13.78
C VAL A 216 -9.33 -6.07 -13.36
N HIS A 217 -8.05 -6.05 -13.75
CA HIS A 217 -7.17 -4.91 -13.50
C HIS A 217 -7.67 -3.63 -14.20
N LEU A 218 -8.43 -3.79 -15.29
CA LEU A 218 -9.05 -2.70 -16.03
C LEU A 218 -10.52 -2.46 -15.60
N ASN A 219 -11.03 -3.19 -14.62
CA ASN A 219 -12.42 -3.05 -14.17
C ASN A 219 -12.62 -1.71 -13.48
N ARG A 220 -13.49 -0.88 -14.05
CA ARG A 220 -13.72 0.49 -13.58
C ARG A 220 -14.33 0.58 -12.19
N LYS A 221 -15.25 -0.33 -11.85
CA LYS A 221 -15.89 -0.34 -10.52
C LYS A 221 -14.88 -0.72 -9.46
N TRP A 222 -14.01 -1.70 -9.76
CA TRP A 222 -12.94 -2.13 -8.89
C TRP A 222 -11.88 -1.03 -8.68
N MET A 223 -11.36 -0.44 -9.76
CA MET A 223 -10.41 0.67 -9.65
C MET A 223 -10.99 1.85 -8.87
N PHE A 224 -12.25 2.22 -9.16
CA PHE A 224 -12.93 3.31 -8.44
C PHE A 224 -13.12 3.01 -6.95
N LEU A 225 -13.43 1.76 -6.59
CA LEU A 225 -13.49 1.34 -5.19
C LEU A 225 -12.14 1.55 -4.50
N LEU A 226 -11.04 1.08 -5.09
CA LEU A 226 -9.69 1.26 -4.54
C LEU A 226 -9.35 2.73 -4.36
N GLU A 227 -9.68 3.58 -5.34
CA GLU A 227 -9.44 5.02 -5.26
C GLU A 227 -10.22 5.70 -4.13
N ILE A 228 -11.45 5.28 -3.84
CA ILE A 228 -12.28 5.88 -2.77
C ILE A 228 -11.88 5.36 -1.39
N LEU A 229 -11.42 4.12 -1.27
CA LEU A 229 -11.04 3.52 0.02
C LEU A 229 -9.90 4.26 0.71
N VAL A 230 -9.13 5.07 -0.02
CA VAL A 230 -8.13 5.97 0.59
C VAL A 230 -8.75 7.11 1.40
N LEU A 231 -9.96 7.57 1.06
CA LEU A 231 -10.56 8.78 1.63
C LEU A 231 -10.87 8.63 3.13
N PRO A 232 -11.50 7.54 3.62
CA PRO A 232 -11.73 7.37 5.05
C PRO A 232 -10.43 7.35 5.85
N HIS A 233 -9.39 6.70 5.33
CA HIS A 233 -8.06 6.66 5.96
C HIS A 233 -7.41 8.04 5.98
N ALA A 234 -7.38 8.75 4.85
CA ALA A 234 -6.81 10.09 4.75
C ALA A 234 -7.55 11.10 5.66
N PHE A 235 -8.87 11.00 5.73
CA PHE A 235 -9.69 11.80 6.65
C PHE A 235 -9.33 11.53 8.11
N GLN A 236 -9.18 10.25 8.49
CA GLN A 236 -8.79 9.91 9.85
C GLN A 236 -7.38 10.38 10.20
N VAL A 237 -6.42 10.25 9.29
CA VAL A 237 -5.05 10.78 9.48
C VAL A 237 -5.09 12.30 9.65
N ALA A 238 -5.87 13.01 8.83
CA ALA A 238 -6.03 14.46 8.95
C ALA A 238 -6.65 14.88 10.29
N LEU A 239 -7.62 14.13 10.83
CA LEU A 239 -8.16 14.40 12.18
C LEU A 239 -7.14 14.13 13.29
N ALA A 240 -6.32 13.07 13.14
CA ALA A 240 -5.30 12.73 14.13
C ALA A 240 -4.17 13.75 14.17
N GLN A 241 -3.71 14.23 13.01
CA GLN A 241 -2.68 15.26 12.88
C GLN A 241 -3.23 16.68 13.13
N GLY A 242 -4.52 16.88 12.89
CA GLY A 242 -5.20 18.18 12.96
C GLY A 242 -5.37 18.75 14.37
N LYS A 243 -5.13 17.96 15.43
CA LYS A 243 -5.29 18.43 16.82
C LYS A 243 -4.38 19.61 17.19
N ASP A 244 -3.27 19.80 16.47
CA ASP A 244 -2.33 20.90 16.70
C ASP A 244 -2.05 21.77 15.45
N LEU A 245 -2.64 21.45 14.28
CA LEU A 245 -2.42 22.21 13.03
C LEU A 245 -3.20 23.53 12.98
N TRP A 246 -4.26 23.66 13.77
CA TRP A 246 -4.99 24.91 13.99
C TRP A 246 -5.26 25.08 15.49
N PRO A 247 -4.42 25.85 16.22
CA PRO A 247 -4.81 26.36 17.52
C PRO A 247 -5.95 27.37 17.28
N MET A 248 -7.19 26.91 17.40
CA MET A 248 -8.34 27.79 17.61
C MET A 248 -8.59 27.87 19.10
#